data_AF-X0X6S1-F1
#
_entry.id   AF-X0X6S1-F1
#
_cell.length_a   1.000
_cell.length_b   1.000
_cell.length_c   1.000
_cell.angle_alpha   90.00
_cell.angle_beta   90.00
_cell.angle_gamma   90.00
#
_symmetry.space_group_name_H-M   'P 1'
#
loop_
_entity.id
_entity.type
_entity.pdbx_description
1 polymer ?
#
loop_
_entity_poly.entity_id
_entity_poly.type
_entity_poly.pdbx_seq_one_letter_code
_entity_poly.pdbx_strand_id
1 'polypeptide(L)'
;AQLIGVMGQLGFDLTTLQKSPKVLIDQFFESTELRALLYRQCIEWGANVHAGNGYGFLMSVLWLSAIHRMAVGGTHTLAHALANACMLQGVKMRFGNPVVKINLKNGRATGVRLKDGTEVEARKVVASNADPRQTFVDLVGPEHLSDFRRERLANWRFGPEHVLGTPSFALHAPPDYKSARHDPAINKTFYTVVGFETAEQMSDYILEAYGGAIPSRPGAGTWVNSLWDPTQAPPGKHVMNGWFFFPRASCLTPEQWD
;
A
#
# COMPACT_ATOMS: atom_id res chain seq x y z
N ALA A 1 14.93 19.73 1.48
CA ALA A 1 14.70 21.17 1.68
C ALA A 1 13.23 21.55 1.58
N GLN A 2 12.54 21.29 0.45
CA GLN A 2 11.11 21.63 0.29
C GLN A 2 10.16 20.90 1.25
N LEU A 3 10.36 19.59 1.45
CA LEU A 3 9.54 18.79 2.37
C LEU A 3 9.62 19.29 3.82
N ILE A 4 10.82 19.61 4.30
CA ILE A 4 11.06 20.19 5.64
C ILE A 4 10.37 21.56 5.77
N GLY A 5 10.34 22.36 4.69
CA GLY A 5 9.65 23.65 4.66
C GLY A 5 8.12 23.51 4.78
N VAL A 6 7.51 22.56 4.08
CA VAL A 6 6.08 22.24 4.22
C VAL A 6 5.79 21.74 5.63
N MET A 7 6.69 20.94 6.22
CA MET A 7 6.49 20.39 7.57
C MET A 7 6.56 21.47 8.64
N GLY A 8 7.48 22.43 8.50
CA GLY A 8 7.53 23.61 9.37
C GLY A 8 6.27 24.48 9.28
N GLN A 9 5.67 24.62 8.08
CA GLN A 9 4.41 25.34 7.90
C GLN A 9 3.21 24.65 8.57
N LEU A 10 3.25 23.32 8.68
CA LEU A 10 2.26 22.53 9.40
C LEU A 10 2.52 22.48 10.92
N GLY A 11 3.52 23.23 11.42
CA GLY A 11 3.86 23.29 12.84
C GLY A 11 4.70 22.12 13.37
N PHE A 12 5.23 21.27 12.48
CA PHE A 12 6.10 20.16 12.87
C PHE A 12 7.57 20.55 12.75
N ASP A 13 8.31 20.49 13.85
CA ASP A 13 9.78 20.55 13.83
C ASP A 13 10.39 19.16 13.60
N LEU A 14 11.69 19.14 13.26
CA LEU A 14 12.42 17.90 12.99
C LEU A 14 12.46 16.96 14.20
N THR A 15 12.51 17.51 15.41
CA THR A 15 12.52 16.75 16.68
C THR A 15 11.20 16.01 16.89
N THR A 16 10.09 16.67 16.58
CA THR A 16 8.75 16.11 16.64
C THR A 16 8.61 14.97 15.64
N LEU A 17 9.14 15.14 14.42
CA LEU A 17 9.11 14.08 13.41
C LEU A 17 9.97 12.86 13.74
N GLN A 18 10.87 12.91 14.73
CA GLN A 18 11.60 11.71 15.19
C GLN A 18 10.73 10.76 16.04
N LYS A 19 9.61 11.24 16.59
CA LYS A 19 8.66 10.41 17.36
C LYS A 19 7.94 9.44 16.42
N SER A 20 7.45 8.31 16.96
CA SER A 20 6.60 7.41 16.18
C SER A 20 5.27 8.06 15.80
N PRO A 21 4.59 7.60 14.73
CA PRO A 21 3.28 8.09 14.35
C PRO A 21 2.27 8.09 15.51
N LYS A 22 2.24 7.02 16.33
CA LYS A 22 1.35 6.91 17.48
C LYS A 22 1.55 8.05 18.48
N VAL A 23 2.80 8.34 18.86
CA VAL A 23 3.10 9.40 19.83
C VAL A 23 2.63 10.76 19.31
N LEU A 24 2.81 11.03 18.01
CA LEU A 24 2.31 12.27 17.42
C LEU A 24 0.79 12.34 17.44
N ILE A 25 0.13 11.30 16.94
CA ILE A 25 -1.34 11.23 16.90
C ILE A 25 -1.93 11.42 18.31
N ASP A 26 -1.34 10.81 19.33
CA ASP A 26 -1.79 10.92 20.72
C ASP A 26 -1.57 12.30 21.33
N GLN A 27 -0.54 13.03 20.87
CA GLN A 27 -0.25 14.39 21.31
C GLN A 27 -1.20 15.43 20.70
N PHE A 28 -1.66 15.23 19.46
CA PHE A 28 -2.45 16.22 18.73
C PHE A 28 -3.96 15.98 18.77
N PHE A 29 -4.41 14.75 19.04
CA PHE A 29 -5.84 14.41 19.00
C PHE A 29 -6.27 13.76 20.31
N GLU A 30 -7.49 14.05 20.76
CA GLU A 30 -8.04 13.54 22.02
C GLU A 30 -9.08 12.43 21.81
N SER A 31 -9.86 12.48 20.72
CA SER A 31 -10.90 11.49 20.40
C SER A 31 -10.27 10.13 20.05
N THR A 32 -10.76 9.08 20.71
CA THR A 32 -10.31 7.70 20.48
C THR A 32 -10.66 7.22 19.07
N GLU A 33 -11.80 7.64 18.54
CA GLU A 33 -12.28 7.31 17.20
C GLU A 33 -11.38 7.93 16.12
N LEU A 34 -11.00 9.20 16.30
CA LEU A 34 -10.08 9.87 15.38
C LEU A 34 -8.67 9.28 15.44
N ARG A 35 -8.17 8.96 16.64
CA ARG A 35 -6.89 8.26 16.80
C ARG A 35 -6.91 6.90 16.11
N ALA A 36 -7.98 6.12 16.28
CA ALA A 36 -8.15 4.82 15.61
C ALA A 36 -8.11 4.96 14.07
N LEU A 37 -8.83 5.96 13.52
CA LEU A 37 -8.81 6.26 12.08
C LEU A 37 -7.40 6.62 11.60
N LEU A 38 -6.68 7.46 12.33
CA LEU A 38 -5.33 7.90 11.95
C LEU A 38 -4.29 6.78 12.08
N TYR A 39 -4.41 5.91 13.09
CA TYR A 39 -3.58 4.71 13.19
C TYR A 39 -3.81 3.78 12.00
N ARG A 40 -5.08 3.59 11.62
CA ARG A 40 -5.46 2.79 10.46
C ARG A 40 -4.89 3.37 9.17
N GLN A 41 -4.96 4.69 9.01
CA GLN A 41 -4.42 5.37 7.85
C GLN A 41 -2.90 5.22 7.73
N CYS A 42 -2.17 5.23 8.85
CA CYS A 42 -0.72 5.01 8.86
C CYS A 42 -0.36 3.64 8.28
N ILE A 43 -1.00 2.56 8.74
CA ILE A 43 -0.70 1.21 8.25
C ILE A 43 -1.09 1.03 6.77
N GLU A 44 -2.20 1.65 6.34
CA GLU A 44 -2.60 1.69 4.91
C GLU A 44 -1.59 2.39 4.01
N TRP A 45 -0.81 3.31 4.56
CA TRP A 45 0.27 4.00 3.88
C TRP A 45 1.64 3.34 4.07
N GLY A 46 1.69 2.10 4.55
CA GLY A 46 2.95 1.39 4.72
C GLY A 46 3.76 1.83 5.93
N ALA A 47 3.15 2.53 6.90
CA ALA A 47 3.84 3.01 8.09
C ALA A 47 3.45 2.21 9.33
N ASN A 48 4.47 1.69 10.02
CA ASN A 48 4.28 1.12 11.35
C ASN A 48 3.93 2.26 12.32
N VAL A 49 2.73 2.23 12.90
CA VAL A 49 2.28 3.30 13.82
C VAL A 49 3.10 3.35 15.12
N HIS A 50 3.64 2.21 15.55
CA HIS A 50 4.35 2.04 16.82
C HIS A 50 5.86 2.27 16.72
N ALA A 51 6.40 2.32 15.51
CA ALA A 51 7.84 2.42 15.27
C ALA A 51 8.16 3.44 14.16
N GLY A 52 9.44 3.64 13.90
CA GLY A 52 9.89 4.57 12.86
C GLY A 52 9.72 6.02 13.29
N ASN A 53 9.30 6.87 12.35
CA ASN A 53 9.27 8.31 12.53
C ASN A 53 7.93 8.90 12.04
N GLY A 54 7.65 10.13 12.46
CA GLY A 54 6.38 10.83 12.27
C GLY A 54 6.00 11.13 10.83
N TYR A 55 6.90 10.86 9.88
CA TYR A 55 6.64 11.04 8.46
C TYR A 55 5.48 10.18 7.97
N GLY A 56 5.33 8.96 8.51
CA GLY A 56 4.24 8.05 8.15
C GLY A 56 2.87 8.68 8.42
N PHE A 57 2.69 9.25 9.62
CA PHE A 57 1.49 10.00 9.99
C PHE A 57 1.24 11.20 9.07
N LEU A 58 2.29 11.96 8.76
CA LEU A 58 2.15 13.18 7.98
C LEU A 58 1.70 12.91 6.54
N MET A 59 2.26 11.90 5.90
CA MET A 59 1.82 11.46 4.57
C MET A 59 0.38 10.93 4.61
N SER A 60 0.02 10.25 5.70
CA SER A 60 -1.34 9.73 5.94
C SER A 60 -2.38 10.86 5.98
N VAL A 61 -2.07 11.97 6.67
CA VAL A 61 -2.94 13.17 6.75
C VAL A 61 -3.04 13.91 5.42
N LEU A 62 -1.92 14.08 4.72
CA LEU A 62 -1.91 14.70 3.39
C LEU A 62 -2.78 13.92 2.41
N TRP A 63 -2.74 12.59 2.46
CA TRP A 63 -3.63 11.77 1.67
C TRP A 63 -5.09 11.99 2.04
N LEU A 64 -5.47 11.87 3.32
CA LEU A 64 -6.87 12.07 3.75
C LEU A 64 -7.44 13.44 3.33
N SER A 65 -6.59 14.45 3.27
CA SER A 65 -6.98 15.82 2.92
C SER A 65 -7.00 16.08 1.41
N ALA A 66 -6.55 15.13 0.60
CA ALA A 66 -6.48 15.27 -0.85
C ALA A 66 -7.85 15.08 -1.51
N ILE A 67 -7.96 15.57 -2.75
CA ILE A 67 -9.11 15.29 -3.60
C ILE A 67 -8.89 13.94 -4.28
N HIS A 68 -9.72 12.97 -3.93
CA HIS A 68 -9.68 11.64 -4.51
C HIS A 68 -10.60 11.54 -5.71
N ARG A 69 -10.14 10.83 -6.75
CA ARG A 69 -10.94 10.51 -7.94
C ARG A 69 -10.83 9.02 -8.21
N MET A 70 -11.95 8.42 -8.57
CA MET A 70 -12.01 7.03 -9.01
C MET A 70 -12.00 6.97 -10.54
N ALA A 71 -11.29 6.00 -11.10
CA ALA A 71 -11.40 5.65 -12.51
C ALA A 71 -12.67 4.82 -12.73
N VAL A 72 -13.55 5.30 -13.62
CA VAL A 72 -14.72 4.54 -14.07
C VAL A 72 -14.24 3.29 -14.82
N GLY A 73 -14.87 2.14 -14.57
CA GLY A 73 -14.43 0.83 -15.02
C GLY A 73 -13.27 0.25 -14.19
N GLY A 74 -12.99 0.85 -13.03
CA GLY A 74 -11.95 0.38 -12.10
C GLY A 74 -10.51 0.72 -12.53
N THR A 75 -9.56 0.37 -11.65
CA THR A 75 -8.13 0.71 -11.81
C THR A 75 -7.50 0.08 -13.05
N HIS A 76 -8.00 -1.08 -13.49
CA HIS A 76 -7.50 -1.77 -14.67
C HIS A 76 -7.73 -0.98 -15.97
N THR A 77 -8.84 -0.24 -16.05
CA THR A 77 -9.15 0.63 -17.19
C THR A 77 -8.09 1.73 -17.37
N LEU A 78 -7.63 2.33 -16.27
CA LEU A 78 -6.54 3.32 -16.31
C LEU A 78 -5.23 2.68 -16.80
N ALA A 79 -4.89 1.48 -16.32
CA ALA A 79 -3.69 0.77 -16.76
C ALA A 79 -3.74 0.46 -18.26
N HIS A 80 -4.89 0.01 -18.79
CA HIS A 80 -5.08 -0.21 -20.22
C HIS A 80 -4.97 1.08 -21.04
N ALA A 81 -5.56 2.18 -20.56
CA ALA A 81 -5.45 3.48 -21.24
C ALA A 81 -3.99 3.94 -21.34
N LEU A 82 -3.21 3.82 -20.26
CA LEU A 82 -1.78 4.13 -20.26
C LEU A 82 -1.00 3.21 -21.20
N ALA A 83 -1.29 1.91 -21.18
CA ALA A 83 -0.62 0.95 -22.06
C ALA A 83 -0.88 1.26 -23.54
N ASN A 84 -2.13 1.56 -23.89
CA ASN A 84 -2.53 1.96 -25.23
C ASN A 84 -1.86 3.26 -25.67
N ALA A 85 -1.80 4.27 -24.80
CA ALA A 85 -1.10 5.52 -25.09
C ALA A 85 0.39 5.29 -25.38
N CYS A 86 1.06 4.44 -24.61
CA CYS A 86 2.45 4.05 -24.89
C CYS A 86 2.60 3.35 -26.24
N MET A 87 1.73 2.39 -26.57
CA MET A 87 1.79 1.67 -27.84
C MET A 87 1.57 2.60 -29.05
N LEU A 88 0.67 3.59 -28.94
CA LEU A 88 0.46 4.62 -29.96
C LEU A 88 1.72 5.50 -30.18
N GLN A 89 2.57 5.64 -29.17
CA GLN A 89 3.87 6.30 -29.27
C GLN A 89 4.99 5.36 -29.74
N GLY A 90 4.66 4.15 -30.19
CA GLY A 90 5.62 3.17 -30.71
C GLY A 90 6.35 2.37 -29.65
N VAL A 91 5.92 2.42 -28.38
CA VAL A 91 6.48 1.57 -27.33
C VAL A 91 6.11 0.12 -27.59
N LYS A 92 7.11 -0.76 -27.64
CA LYS A 92 6.92 -2.21 -27.77
C LYS A 92 6.75 -2.84 -26.41
N MET A 93 5.62 -3.53 -26.20
CA MET A 93 5.36 -4.31 -25.01
C MET A 93 5.53 -5.80 -25.32
N ARG A 94 6.17 -6.53 -24.42
CA ARG A 94 6.41 -7.98 -24.53
C ARG A 94 5.84 -8.65 -23.29
N PHE A 95 4.79 -9.43 -23.47
CA PHE A 95 4.13 -10.18 -22.39
C PHE A 95 4.60 -11.63 -22.40
N GLY A 96 4.65 -12.27 -21.23
CA GLY A 96 5.11 -13.66 -21.13
C GLY A 96 6.61 -13.84 -21.39
N ASN A 97 7.40 -12.76 -21.32
CA ASN A 97 8.85 -12.78 -21.48
C ASN A 97 9.55 -12.36 -20.17
N PRO A 98 9.68 -13.25 -19.17
CA PRO A 98 10.33 -12.91 -17.91
C PRO A 98 11.78 -12.48 -18.14
N VAL A 99 12.16 -11.34 -17.57
CA VAL A 99 13.56 -10.90 -17.47
C VAL A 99 14.24 -11.73 -16.38
N VAL A 100 15.40 -12.29 -16.68
CA VAL A 100 16.18 -13.12 -15.74
C VAL A 100 17.55 -12.54 -15.41
N LYS A 101 18.01 -11.52 -16.15
CA LYS A 101 19.27 -10.81 -15.86
C LYS A 101 19.24 -9.39 -16.40
N ILE A 102 19.86 -8.46 -15.67
CA ILE A 102 20.27 -7.15 -16.17
C ILE A 102 21.75 -7.27 -16.58
N ASN A 103 22.03 -7.00 -17.84
CA ASN A 103 23.39 -7.10 -18.36
C ASN A 103 24.19 -5.87 -17.97
N LEU A 104 25.40 -6.11 -17.45
CA LEU A 104 26.32 -5.06 -17.03
C LEU A 104 27.61 -5.09 -17.84
N LYS A 105 28.13 -3.91 -18.19
CA LYS A 105 29.47 -3.71 -18.76
C LYS A 105 30.13 -2.54 -18.05
N ASN A 106 31.28 -2.78 -17.42
CA ASN A 106 32.04 -1.77 -16.66
C ASN A 106 31.15 -1.03 -15.63
N GLY A 107 30.31 -1.77 -14.90
CA GLY A 107 29.39 -1.20 -13.91
C GLY A 107 28.15 -0.49 -14.48
N ARG A 108 27.98 -0.43 -15.81
CA ARG A 108 26.82 0.18 -16.47
C ARG A 108 25.85 -0.88 -16.98
N ALA A 109 24.55 -0.70 -16.74
CA ALA A 109 23.50 -1.51 -17.37
C ALA A 109 23.44 -1.27 -18.89
N THR A 110 23.48 -2.35 -19.67
CA THR A 110 23.50 -2.33 -21.14
C THR A 110 22.32 -3.03 -21.79
N GLY A 111 21.46 -3.67 -21.02
CA GLY A 111 20.32 -4.42 -21.53
C GLY A 111 19.80 -5.42 -20.52
N VAL A 112 18.95 -6.33 -20.99
CA VAL A 112 18.38 -7.42 -20.19
C VAL A 112 18.41 -8.73 -20.96
N ARG A 113 18.56 -9.84 -20.23
CA ARG A 113 18.38 -11.20 -20.73
C ARG A 113 17.00 -11.72 -20.35
N LEU A 114 16.29 -12.28 -21.32
CA LEU A 114 15.01 -12.95 -21.12
C LEU A 114 15.21 -14.44 -20.81
N LYS A 115 14.21 -15.08 -20.21
CA LYS A 115 14.25 -16.49 -19.82
C LYS A 115 14.56 -17.45 -20.98
N ASP A 116 14.14 -17.10 -22.20
CA ASP A 116 14.41 -17.87 -23.43
C ASP A 116 15.85 -17.70 -23.99
N GLY A 117 16.68 -16.90 -23.31
CA GLY A 117 18.05 -16.59 -23.73
C GLY A 117 18.17 -15.36 -24.63
N THR A 118 17.06 -14.76 -25.08
CA THR A 118 17.08 -13.54 -25.89
C THR A 118 17.68 -12.38 -25.12
N GLU A 119 18.60 -11.66 -25.77
CA GLU A 119 19.19 -10.43 -25.24
C GLU A 119 18.51 -9.20 -25.84
N VAL A 120 18.11 -8.26 -24.98
CA VAL A 120 17.54 -6.98 -25.38
C VAL A 120 18.47 -5.86 -24.95
N GLU A 121 19.07 -5.19 -25.92
CA GLU A 121 19.99 -4.08 -25.67
C GLU A 121 19.28 -2.78 -25.26
N ALA A 122 19.87 -2.08 -24.31
CA ALA A 122 19.44 -0.76 -23.85
C ALA A 122 20.56 0.27 -24.10
N ARG A 123 20.30 1.22 -25.01
CA ARG A 123 21.28 2.25 -25.37
C ARG A 123 21.48 3.33 -24.30
N LYS A 124 20.42 3.66 -23.56
CA LYS A 124 20.41 4.77 -22.59
C LYS A 124 20.26 4.31 -21.15
N VAL A 125 19.17 3.59 -20.86
CA VAL A 125 18.81 3.22 -19.49
C VAL A 125 18.07 1.89 -19.45
N VAL A 126 18.25 1.15 -18.36
CA VAL A 126 17.37 0.07 -17.94
C VAL A 126 16.66 0.56 -16.68
N ALA A 127 15.33 0.64 -16.72
CA ALA A 127 14.52 1.01 -15.57
C ALA A 127 13.76 -0.24 -15.09
N SER A 128 13.91 -0.58 -13.80
CA SER A 128 13.24 -1.72 -13.19
C SER A 128 12.08 -1.23 -12.31
N ASN A 129 10.91 -1.83 -12.50
CA ASN A 129 9.75 -1.68 -11.62
C ASN A 129 9.54 -2.90 -10.70
N ALA A 130 10.44 -3.90 -10.77
CA ALA A 130 10.42 -5.03 -9.84
C ALA A 130 10.83 -4.57 -8.44
N ASP A 131 10.52 -5.37 -7.42
CA ASP A 131 10.92 -5.03 -6.06
C ASP A 131 12.46 -4.95 -5.93
N PRO A 132 12.98 -4.27 -4.89
CA PRO A 132 14.42 -4.06 -4.75
C PRO A 132 15.22 -5.36 -4.64
N ARG A 133 14.70 -6.41 -4.00
CA ARG A 133 15.40 -7.69 -3.93
C ARG A 133 15.45 -8.35 -5.29
N GLN A 134 14.32 -8.46 -5.98
CA GLN A 134 14.31 -9.03 -7.34
C GLN A 134 15.26 -8.25 -8.27
N THR A 135 15.20 -6.92 -8.24
CA THR A 135 16.08 -6.10 -9.09
C THR A 135 17.56 -6.28 -8.75
N PHE A 136 17.95 -6.13 -7.48
CA PHE A 136 19.36 -6.05 -7.12
C PHE A 136 20.01 -7.40 -6.84
N VAL A 137 19.26 -8.36 -6.31
CA VAL A 137 19.78 -9.70 -5.99
C VAL A 137 19.62 -10.62 -7.19
N ASP A 138 18.41 -10.76 -7.73
CA ASP A 138 18.14 -11.77 -8.76
C ASP A 138 18.57 -11.29 -10.16
N LEU A 139 18.25 -10.05 -10.53
CA LEU A 139 18.50 -9.55 -11.88
C LEU A 139 19.90 -8.93 -12.05
N VAL A 140 20.35 -8.10 -11.11
CA VAL A 140 21.68 -7.47 -11.15
C VAL A 140 22.78 -8.43 -10.71
N GLY A 141 22.54 -9.25 -9.68
CA GLY A 141 23.52 -10.14 -9.08
C GLY A 141 24.23 -9.51 -7.86
N PRO A 142 24.30 -10.21 -6.71
CA PRO A 142 24.86 -9.67 -5.47
C PRO A 142 26.35 -9.31 -5.57
N GLU A 143 27.10 -9.94 -6.48
CA GLU A 143 28.51 -9.68 -6.77
C GLU A 143 28.76 -8.27 -7.32
N HIS A 144 27.74 -7.65 -7.90
CA HIS A 144 27.80 -6.31 -8.47
C HIS A 144 27.39 -5.20 -7.48
N LEU A 145 27.07 -5.58 -6.25
CA LEU A 145 26.66 -4.65 -5.20
C LEU A 145 27.83 -4.32 -4.26
N SER A 146 27.72 -3.22 -3.52
CA SER A 146 28.63 -2.96 -2.38
C SER A 146 28.17 -3.75 -1.15
N ASP A 147 29.07 -3.99 -0.20
CA ASP A 147 28.74 -4.67 1.07
C ASP A 147 27.58 -3.99 1.79
N PHE A 148 27.62 -2.66 1.89
CA PHE A 148 26.53 -1.88 2.47
C PHE A 148 25.17 -2.15 1.81
N ARG A 149 25.11 -2.27 0.48
CA ARG A 149 23.85 -2.57 -0.23
C ARG A 149 23.41 -4.00 0.00
N ARG A 150 24.35 -4.96 -0.03
CA ARG A 150 24.06 -6.37 0.28
C ARG A 150 23.46 -6.51 1.67
N GLU A 151 24.08 -5.91 2.68
CA GLU A 151 23.60 -5.94 4.06
C GLU A 151 22.19 -5.32 4.18
N ARG A 152 21.97 -4.16 3.55
CA ARG A 152 20.64 -3.52 3.56
C ARG A 152 19.56 -4.39 2.90
N LEU A 153 19.85 -5.02 1.77
CA LEU A 153 18.90 -5.93 1.10
C LEU A 153 18.70 -7.24 1.88
N ALA A 154 19.75 -7.72 2.55
CA ALA A 154 19.69 -8.88 3.44
C ALA A 154 18.81 -8.61 4.66
N ASN A 155 18.75 -7.36 5.15
CA ASN A 155 17.90 -6.93 6.26
C ASN A 155 16.53 -6.38 5.84
N TRP A 156 16.30 -6.15 4.54
CA TRP A 156 15.01 -5.69 4.05
C TRP A 156 13.92 -6.76 4.22
N ARG A 157 12.79 -6.36 4.79
CA ARG A 157 11.65 -7.23 5.06
C ARG A 157 10.38 -6.47 4.67
N PHE A 158 9.43 -7.19 4.08
CA PHE A 158 8.04 -6.73 4.08
C PHE A 158 7.51 -6.83 5.51
N GLY A 159 6.82 -5.81 6.01
CA GLY A 159 6.00 -5.91 7.21
C GLY A 159 4.52 -6.20 6.88
N PRO A 160 3.67 -6.38 7.90
CA PRO A 160 2.22 -6.55 7.77
C PRO A 160 1.53 -5.47 6.95
N GLU A 161 2.06 -4.25 6.95
CA GLU A 161 1.60 -3.13 6.13
C GLU A 161 1.62 -3.41 4.61
N HIS A 162 2.27 -4.50 4.19
CA HIS A 162 2.35 -4.98 2.81
C HIS A 162 1.59 -6.29 2.58
N VAL A 163 0.86 -6.81 3.57
CA VAL A 163 0.12 -8.07 3.48
C VAL A 163 -1.36 -7.81 3.72
N LEU A 164 -2.12 -7.89 2.63
CA LEU A 164 -3.53 -7.54 2.59
C LEU A 164 -4.38 -8.77 2.26
N GLY A 165 -5.29 -9.12 3.17
CA GLY A 165 -6.46 -9.92 2.85
C GLY A 165 -7.53 -9.01 2.25
N THR A 166 -7.99 -9.34 1.05
CA THR A 166 -9.00 -8.55 0.34
C THR A 166 -10.26 -9.38 0.13
N PRO A 167 -11.21 -9.39 1.09
CA PRO A 167 -12.49 -10.01 0.85
C PRO A 167 -13.32 -9.16 -0.10
N SER A 168 -14.05 -9.84 -0.97
CA SER A 168 -14.97 -9.26 -1.95
C SER A 168 -16.36 -9.84 -1.71
N PHE A 169 -17.35 -8.96 -1.56
CA PHE A 169 -18.72 -9.31 -1.25
C PHE A 169 -19.64 -8.86 -2.38
N ALA A 170 -20.44 -9.79 -2.90
CA ALA A 170 -21.56 -9.49 -3.78
C ALA A 170 -22.82 -9.25 -2.94
N LEU A 171 -23.40 -8.07 -3.03
CA LEU A 171 -24.46 -7.61 -2.14
C LEU A 171 -25.75 -7.33 -2.91
N HIS A 172 -26.88 -7.63 -2.28
CA HIS A 172 -28.21 -7.23 -2.78
C HIS A 172 -28.58 -5.78 -2.46
N ALA A 173 -27.97 -5.20 -1.43
CA ALA A 173 -28.12 -3.81 -1.02
C ALA A 173 -26.77 -3.32 -0.47
N PRO A 174 -26.43 -2.03 -0.57
CA PRO A 174 -25.21 -1.51 0.03
C PRO A 174 -25.34 -1.53 1.57
N PRO A 175 -24.22 -1.48 2.31
CA PRO A 175 -24.25 -1.41 3.76
C PRO A 175 -25.01 -0.17 4.26
N ASP A 176 -25.79 -0.36 5.32
CA ASP A 176 -26.35 0.71 6.14
C ASP A 176 -25.61 0.73 7.48
N TYR A 177 -24.64 1.64 7.61
CA TYR A 177 -23.79 1.71 8.77
C TYR A 177 -24.53 2.34 9.94
N LYS A 178 -24.39 1.79 11.15
CA LYS A 178 -24.98 2.33 12.38
C LYS A 178 -24.63 3.82 12.61
N SER A 179 -23.46 4.25 12.15
CA SER A 179 -22.99 5.63 12.25
C SER A 179 -23.76 6.61 11.35
N ALA A 180 -24.47 6.13 10.32
CA ALA A 180 -25.32 6.96 9.45
C ALA A 180 -26.49 7.64 10.19
N ARG A 181 -26.78 7.22 11.43
CA ARG A 181 -27.68 7.96 12.34
C ARG A 181 -27.22 9.40 12.62
N HIS A 182 -25.92 9.68 12.50
CA HIS A 182 -25.34 11.00 12.71
C HIS A 182 -25.29 11.81 11.42
N ASP A 183 -24.94 11.14 10.31
CA ASP A 183 -24.94 11.73 8.97
C ASP A 183 -25.22 10.63 7.92
N PRO A 184 -26.35 10.70 7.19
CA PRO A 184 -26.66 9.75 6.12
C PRO A 184 -25.59 9.64 5.01
N ALA A 185 -24.75 10.66 4.84
CA ALA A 185 -23.65 10.64 3.88
C ALA A 185 -22.60 9.56 4.20
N ILE A 186 -22.53 9.08 5.45
CA ILE A 186 -21.61 8.02 5.86
C ILE A 186 -21.81 6.74 5.05
N ASN A 187 -23.06 6.40 4.69
CA ASN A 187 -23.37 5.24 3.84
C ASN A 187 -22.85 5.37 2.40
N LYS A 188 -22.42 6.57 2.01
CA LYS A 188 -21.84 6.85 0.69
C LYS A 188 -20.34 7.13 0.76
N THR A 189 -19.72 7.15 1.94
CA THR A 189 -18.28 7.43 2.06
C THR A 189 -17.48 6.47 1.20
N PHE A 190 -16.50 7.02 0.47
CA PHE A 190 -15.66 6.23 -0.44
C PHE A 190 -14.89 5.13 0.29
N TYR A 191 -14.45 5.39 1.52
CA TYR A 191 -13.71 4.46 2.36
C TYR A 191 -14.19 4.52 3.81
N THR A 192 -14.57 3.38 4.38
CA THR A 192 -15.15 3.27 5.72
C THR A 192 -14.41 2.23 6.54
N VAL A 193 -13.84 2.65 7.67
CA VAL A 193 -13.20 1.74 8.64
C VAL A 193 -14.27 1.13 9.54
N VAL A 194 -14.28 -0.19 9.65
CA VAL A 194 -15.23 -0.97 10.46
C VAL A 194 -14.50 -1.98 11.35
N GLY A 195 -15.12 -2.34 12.48
CA GLY A 195 -14.62 -3.35 13.43
C GLY A 195 -13.90 -2.81 14.66
N PHE A 196 -13.77 -1.48 14.76
CA PHE A 196 -13.04 -0.80 15.83
C PHE A 196 -13.86 0.32 16.44
N GLU A 197 -13.89 0.38 17.76
CA GLU A 197 -14.57 1.42 18.54
C GLU A 197 -13.57 2.32 19.27
N THR A 198 -12.31 1.86 19.46
CA THR A 198 -11.29 2.63 20.19
C THR A 198 -9.91 2.55 19.52
N ALA A 199 -9.06 3.51 19.84
CA ALA A 199 -7.66 3.58 19.41
C ALA A 199 -6.85 2.38 19.90
N GLU A 200 -7.14 1.88 21.11
CA GLU A 200 -6.49 0.71 21.70
C GLU A 200 -6.80 -0.54 20.86
N GLN A 201 -8.05 -0.75 20.44
CA GLN A 201 -8.41 -1.88 19.59
C GLN A 201 -7.66 -1.87 18.24
N MET A 202 -7.50 -0.68 17.64
CA MET A 202 -6.71 -0.54 16.41
C MET A 202 -5.21 -0.76 16.67
N SER A 203 -4.70 -0.25 17.79
CA SER A 203 -3.32 -0.43 18.22
C SER A 203 -2.98 -1.90 18.41
N ASP A 204 -3.84 -2.65 19.12
CA ASP A 204 -3.67 -4.08 19.38
C ASP A 204 -3.73 -4.88 18.08
N TYR A 205 -4.71 -4.59 17.22
CA TYR A 205 -4.81 -5.19 15.88
C TYR A 205 -3.51 -5.03 15.07
N ILE A 206 -2.90 -3.84 15.10
CA ILE A 206 -1.63 -3.60 14.42
C ILE A 206 -0.50 -4.39 15.10
N LEU A 207 -0.42 -4.38 16.43
CA LEU A 207 0.62 -5.10 17.19
C LEU A 207 0.55 -6.62 16.99
N GLU A 208 -0.65 -7.21 16.97
CA GLU A 208 -0.87 -8.63 16.69
C GLU A 208 -0.26 -8.99 15.32
N ALA A 209 -0.60 -8.24 14.27
CA ALA A 209 -0.09 -8.48 12.92
C ALA A 209 1.44 -8.34 12.85
N TYR A 210 2.03 -7.31 13.49
CA TYR A 210 3.50 -7.15 13.57
C TYR A 210 4.16 -8.22 14.42
N GLY A 211 3.48 -8.75 15.43
CA GLY A 211 3.89 -9.86 16.27
C GLY A 211 3.84 -11.22 15.56
N GLY A 212 3.29 -11.28 14.34
CA GLY A 212 3.16 -12.52 13.58
C GLY A 212 1.86 -13.29 13.85
N ALA A 213 0.94 -12.72 14.62
CA ALA A 213 -0.35 -13.32 14.92
C ALA A 213 -1.45 -12.83 13.97
N ILE A 214 -2.42 -13.69 13.68
CA ILE A 214 -3.66 -13.26 13.01
C ILE A 214 -4.39 -12.32 13.96
N PRO A 215 -4.79 -11.12 13.52
CA PRO A 215 -5.51 -10.21 14.41
C PRO A 215 -6.80 -10.84 14.92
N SER A 216 -6.99 -10.79 16.23
CA SER A 216 -8.12 -11.45 16.91
C SER A 216 -9.46 -10.78 16.63
N ARG A 217 -9.42 -9.49 16.26
CA ARG A 217 -10.61 -8.70 15.90
C ARG A 217 -10.76 -8.60 14.39
N PRO A 218 -11.95 -8.93 13.83
CA PRO A 218 -12.23 -8.67 12.43
C PRO A 218 -12.43 -7.16 12.25
N GLY A 219 -11.51 -6.52 11.53
CA GLY A 219 -11.63 -5.12 11.19
C GLY A 219 -10.96 -4.78 9.87
N ALA A 220 -11.60 -3.87 9.13
CA ALA A 220 -11.18 -3.51 7.79
C ALA A 220 -11.53 -2.09 7.44
N GLY A 221 -10.74 -1.51 6.55
CA GLY A 221 -11.18 -0.40 5.73
C GLY A 221 -11.87 -0.95 4.49
N THR A 222 -13.11 -0.52 4.27
CA THR A 222 -14.05 -1.07 3.29
C THR A 222 -14.53 0.00 2.33
N TRP A 223 -14.87 -0.39 1.11
CA TRP A 223 -15.40 0.51 0.09
C TRP A 223 -16.42 -0.19 -0.80
N VAL A 224 -17.37 0.59 -1.31
CA VAL A 224 -18.48 0.12 -2.16
C VAL A 224 -18.48 0.92 -3.46
N ASN A 225 -17.49 0.68 -4.32
CA ASN A 225 -17.29 1.46 -5.55
C ASN A 225 -18.49 1.45 -6.49
N SER A 226 -19.31 0.40 -6.46
CA SER A 226 -20.56 0.30 -7.23
C SER A 226 -21.59 1.41 -6.93
N LEU A 227 -21.48 2.10 -5.78
CA LEU A 227 -22.29 3.30 -5.49
C LEU A 227 -21.93 4.48 -6.41
N TRP A 228 -20.71 4.50 -6.91
CA TRP A 228 -20.13 5.60 -7.69
C TRP A 228 -19.92 5.23 -9.16
N ASP A 229 -19.74 3.95 -9.44
CA ASP A 229 -19.58 3.39 -10.79
C ASP A 229 -20.49 2.16 -10.96
N PRO A 230 -21.70 2.35 -11.55
CA PRO A 230 -22.66 1.28 -11.74
C PRO A 230 -22.16 0.15 -12.64
N THR A 231 -21.05 0.31 -13.38
CA THR A 231 -20.48 -0.75 -14.23
C THR A 231 -19.81 -1.86 -13.42
N GLN A 232 -19.52 -1.62 -12.13
CA GLN A 232 -18.87 -2.59 -11.25
C GLN A 232 -19.82 -3.61 -10.62
N ALA A 233 -21.13 -3.51 -10.85
CA ALA A 233 -22.11 -4.48 -10.36
C ALA A 233 -23.31 -4.60 -11.31
N PRO A 234 -24.05 -5.72 -11.31
CA PRO A 234 -25.34 -5.82 -12.00
C PRO A 234 -26.34 -4.76 -11.52
N PRO A 235 -27.37 -4.41 -12.33
CA PRO A 235 -28.40 -3.46 -11.92
C PRO A 235 -29.04 -3.82 -10.58
N GLY A 236 -29.08 -2.85 -9.65
CA GLY A 236 -29.64 -3.02 -8.31
C GLY A 236 -28.82 -3.93 -7.38
N LYS A 237 -27.58 -4.27 -7.73
CA LYS A 237 -26.64 -5.02 -6.90
C LYS A 237 -25.41 -4.16 -6.59
N HIS A 238 -24.65 -4.58 -5.59
CA HIS A 238 -23.46 -3.86 -5.14
C HIS A 238 -22.29 -4.80 -4.92
N VAL A 239 -21.08 -4.26 -5.04
CA VAL A 239 -19.84 -4.93 -4.66
C VAL A 239 -19.17 -4.13 -3.57
N MET A 240 -18.89 -4.78 -2.45
CA MET A 240 -18.07 -4.25 -1.37
C MET A 240 -16.75 -5.01 -1.33
N ASN A 241 -15.65 -4.28 -1.18
CA ASN A 241 -14.35 -4.88 -0.88
C ASN A 241 -13.84 -4.31 0.44
N GLY A 242 -12.88 -5.00 1.05
CA GLY A 242 -12.19 -4.49 2.22
C GLY A 242 -10.72 -4.85 2.22
N TRP A 243 -9.95 -4.17 3.06
CA TRP A 243 -8.57 -4.54 3.36
C TRP A 243 -8.44 -4.96 4.82
N PHE A 244 -7.89 -6.14 5.03
CA PHE A 244 -7.49 -6.66 6.33
C PHE A 244 -5.98 -6.84 6.31
N PHE A 245 -5.28 -6.26 7.27
CA PHE A 245 -3.86 -6.48 7.48
C PHE A 245 -3.64 -7.78 8.24
N PHE A 246 -2.69 -8.55 7.75
CA PHE A 246 -2.32 -9.84 8.32
C PHE A 246 -0.81 -9.89 8.57
N PRO A 247 -0.34 -10.80 9.43
CA PRO A 247 1.08 -11.06 9.52
C PRO A 247 1.60 -11.58 8.17
N ARG A 248 2.92 -11.58 7.98
CA ARG A 248 3.50 -12.21 6.80
C ARG A 248 3.04 -13.66 6.68
N ALA A 249 2.79 -14.11 5.45
CA ALA A 249 2.46 -15.51 5.17
C ALA A 249 3.44 -16.50 5.82
N SER A 250 4.73 -16.16 5.86
CA SER A 250 5.79 -16.98 6.45
C SER A 250 5.85 -16.98 7.99
N CYS A 251 5.00 -16.21 8.68
CA CYS A 251 4.96 -16.17 10.14
C CYS A 251 4.19 -17.37 10.74
N LEU A 252 3.35 -18.02 9.94
CA LEU A 252 2.44 -19.08 10.36
C LEU A 252 2.54 -20.27 9.40
N THR A 253 2.35 -21.49 9.91
CA THR A 253 2.22 -22.69 9.06
C THR A 253 0.84 -22.71 8.36
N PRO A 254 0.66 -23.49 7.29
CA PRO A 254 -0.66 -23.62 6.65
C PRO A 254 -1.78 -23.98 7.64
N GLU A 255 -1.52 -24.88 8.59
CA GLU A 255 -2.50 -25.31 9.61
C GLU A 255 -2.80 -24.22 10.64
N GLN A 256 -1.95 -23.21 10.78
CA GLN A 256 -2.20 -22.04 11.63
C GLN A 256 -2.98 -20.94 10.89
N TRP A 257 -3.04 -21.00 9.56
CA TRP A 257 -3.85 -20.12 8.73
C TRP A 257 -5.29 -20.62 8.55
N ASP A 258 -5.47 -21.95 8.53
CA ASP A 258 -6.77 -22.63 8.44
C ASP A 258 -7.58 -22.55 9.74
#